data_AF-A0A6N2TQD9-F1
#
_entry.id   AF-A0A6N2TQD9-F1
#
_cell.length_a   1.000
_cell.length_b   1.000
_cell.length_c   1.000
_cell.angle_alpha   90.00
_cell.angle_beta   90.00
_cell.angle_gamma   90.00
#
_symmetry.space_group_name_H-M   'P 1'
#
loop_
_entity.id
_entity.type
_entity.pdbx_description
1 polymer ?
#
loop_
_entity_poly.entity_id
_entity_poly.type
_entity_poly.pdbx_seq_one_letter_code
_entity_poly.pdbx_strand_id
1 'polypeptide(L)'
;MKVVIHKNPNGDTRTAPKGVTFEQFQKANNSHRDDVASVMLKLSDMLEDAAYMHDRTKKSADKQFYKDFVSAINEGTDFVSGKWYQHHVNTERHHLLSRCPEDVNLLDVIEMIVDCVCAGKTRSGEIRGLEITPEILDRAMNNTVKLIDDMTVVK
;
A
#
# COMPACT_ATOMS: atom_id res chain seq x y z
N MET A 1 -9.00 9.40 11.99
CA MET A 1 -9.71 10.67 11.69
C MET A 1 -10.01 10.67 10.19
N LYS A 2 -11.23 11.02 9.77
CA LYS A 2 -11.59 11.07 8.33
C LYS A 2 -11.08 12.36 7.68
N VAL A 3 -10.72 12.30 6.40
CA VAL A 3 -10.41 13.47 5.58
C VAL A 3 -11.72 14.10 5.12
N VAL A 4 -11.89 15.38 5.41
CA VAL A 4 -13.07 16.14 4.96
C VAL A 4 -12.80 16.65 3.55
N ILE A 5 -13.71 16.38 2.63
CA ILE A 5 -13.73 16.92 1.26
C ILE A 5 -15.02 17.71 1.03
N HIS A 6 -15.04 18.57 0.02
CA HIS A 6 -16.11 19.55 -0.16
C HIS A 6 -16.89 19.32 -1.44
N LYS A 7 -18.20 19.61 -1.40
CA LYS A 7 -19.02 19.62 -2.62
C LYS A 7 -18.46 20.62 -3.64
N ASN A 8 -18.31 20.15 -4.87
CA ASN A 8 -17.86 20.96 -5.99
C ASN A 8 -18.93 21.07 -7.10
N PRO A 9 -19.99 21.87 -6.90
CA PRO A 9 -21.06 21.98 -7.89
C PRO A 9 -20.71 22.84 -9.09
N ASN A 10 -19.59 23.58 -9.10
CA ASN A 10 -19.27 24.56 -10.15
C ASN A 10 -18.05 24.17 -11.00
N GLY A 11 -17.36 23.08 -10.67
CA GLY A 11 -16.11 22.65 -11.32
C GLY A 11 -16.24 21.53 -12.35
N ASP A 12 -17.43 20.91 -12.50
CA ASP A 12 -17.66 19.80 -13.42
C ASP A 12 -18.74 20.16 -14.45
N THR A 13 -18.39 20.09 -15.74
CA THR A 13 -19.30 20.45 -16.85
C THR A 13 -20.54 19.57 -16.93
N ARG A 14 -20.52 18.38 -16.32
CA ARG A 14 -21.64 17.44 -16.30
C ARG A 14 -22.71 17.81 -15.26
N THR A 15 -22.34 18.58 -14.24
CA THR A 15 -23.21 18.89 -13.09
C THR A 15 -23.34 20.38 -12.79
N ALA A 16 -22.48 21.23 -13.37
CA ALA A 16 -22.47 22.65 -13.11
C ALA A 16 -23.75 23.37 -13.58
N PRO A 17 -24.30 24.30 -12.77
CA PRO A 17 -25.45 25.09 -13.18
C PRO A 17 -25.08 26.05 -14.33
N LYS A 18 -26.09 26.49 -15.09
CA LYS A 18 -25.90 27.56 -16.08
C LYS A 18 -25.55 28.88 -15.38
N GLY A 19 -24.68 29.68 -16.00
CA GLY A 19 -24.32 31.02 -15.52
C GLY A 19 -23.28 31.06 -14.41
N VAL A 20 -22.52 29.96 -14.19
CA VAL A 20 -21.36 29.96 -13.29
C VAL A 20 -20.39 31.07 -13.69
N THR A 21 -20.03 31.91 -12.73
CA THR A 21 -19.03 32.95 -12.90
C THR A 21 -17.61 32.37 -12.87
N PHE A 22 -16.65 33.07 -13.46
CA PHE A 22 -15.24 32.67 -13.40
C PHE A 22 -14.74 32.52 -11.95
N GLU A 23 -15.18 33.39 -11.04
CA GLU A 23 -14.80 33.33 -9.62
C GLU A 23 -15.35 32.07 -8.93
N GLN A 24 -16.63 31.73 -9.19
CA GLN A 24 -17.24 30.49 -8.67
C GLN A 24 -16.55 29.25 -9.23
N PHE A 25 -16.21 29.24 -10.51
CA PHE A 25 -15.44 28.19 -11.16
C PHE A 25 -14.05 28.05 -10.53
N GLN A 26 -13.31 29.15 -10.36
CA GLN A 26 -11.98 29.12 -9.76
C GLN A 26 -12.00 28.63 -8.31
N LYS A 27 -12.96 29.11 -7.51
CA LYS A 27 -13.14 28.64 -6.13
C LYS A 27 -13.39 27.13 -6.07
N ALA A 28 -14.26 26.62 -6.95
CA ALA A 28 -14.54 25.20 -7.10
C ALA A 28 -13.30 24.36 -7.43
N ASN A 29 -12.51 24.82 -8.41
CA ASN A 29 -11.30 24.12 -8.84
C ASN A 29 -10.22 24.13 -7.76
N ASN A 30 -10.02 25.26 -7.08
CA ASN A 30 -9.07 25.34 -5.96
C ASN A 30 -9.51 24.41 -4.81
N SER A 31 -10.79 24.42 -4.44
CA SER A 31 -11.32 23.50 -3.41
C SER A 31 -11.08 22.03 -3.76
N HIS A 32 -11.32 21.62 -5.01
CA HIS A 32 -11.08 20.24 -5.43
C HIS A 32 -9.60 19.86 -5.37
N ARG A 33 -8.70 20.76 -5.77
CA ARG A 33 -7.26 20.54 -5.68
C ARG A 33 -6.82 20.35 -4.23
N ASP A 34 -7.34 21.16 -3.31
CA ASP A 34 -7.02 21.09 -1.89
C ASP A 34 -7.56 19.78 -1.26
N ASP A 35 -8.78 19.36 -1.65
CA ASP A 35 -9.38 18.09 -1.22
C ASP A 35 -8.55 16.88 -1.69
N VAL A 36 -8.17 16.85 -2.98
CA VAL A 36 -7.31 15.80 -3.55
C VAL A 36 -5.96 15.76 -2.84
N ALA A 37 -5.31 16.92 -2.64
CA ALA A 37 -4.04 17.01 -1.94
C ALA A 37 -4.15 16.45 -0.51
N SER A 38 -5.23 16.77 0.20
CA SER A 38 -5.46 16.30 1.57
C SER A 38 -5.57 14.77 1.64
N VAL A 39 -6.26 14.14 0.68
CA VAL A 39 -6.37 12.67 0.59
C VAL A 39 -5.03 12.04 0.22
N MET A 40 -4.31 12.62 -0.75
CA MET A 40 -2.99 12.13 -1.16
C MET A 40 -1.97 12.19 -0.01
N LEU A 41 -1.97 13.28 0.76
CA LEU A 41 -1.13 13.40 1.96
C LEU A 41 -1.49 12.33 2.99
N LYS A 42 -2.78 12.03 3.18
CA LYS A 42 -3.18 10.96 4.10
C LYS A 42 -2.69 9.57 3.64
N LEU A 43 -2.73 9.29 2.33
CA LEU A 43 -2.16 8.08 1.77
C LEU A 43 -0.64 8.03 1.92
N SER A 44 0.03 9.18 1.80
CA SER A 44 1.47 9.30 2.05
C SER A 44 1.82 8.94 3.50
N ASP A 45 1.08 9.44 4.49
CA ASP A 45 1.29 9.06 5.90
C ASP A 45 1.15 7.53 6.09
N MET A 46 0.16 6.91 5.44
CA MET A 46 -0.06 5.47 5.53
C MET A 46 1.08 4.67 4.87
N LEU A 47 1.64 5.18 3.77
CA LEU A 47 2.81 4.58 3.14
C LEU A 47 4.07 4.73 4.01
N GLU A 48 4.21 5.87 4.69
CA GLU A 48 5.28 6.09 5.67
C GLU A 48 5.15 5.11 6.85
N ASP A 49 3.95 4.92 7.39
CA ASP A 49 3.67 3.90 8.42
C ASP A 49 4.08 2.50 7.94
N ALA A 50 3.73 2.13 6.70
CA ALA A 50 4.13 0.85 6.11
C ALA A 50 5.66 0.73 6.01
N ALA A 51 6.36 1.79 5.61
CA ALA A 51 7.82 1.80 5.50
C ALA A 51 8.52 1.55 6.85
N TYR A 52 8.04 2.14 7.95
CA TYR A 52 8.59 1.90 9.28
C TYR A 52 8.23 0.53 9.86
N MET A 53 7.10 -0.04 9.42
CA MET A 53 6.62 -1.34 9.89
C MET A 53 7.12 -2.52 9.06
N HIS A 54 7.75 -2.25 7.92
CA HIS A 54 8.32 -3.26 7.03
C HIS A 54 9.20 -4.26 7.81
N ASP A 55 8.96 -5.55 7.60
CA ASP A 55 9.75 -6.65 8.17
C ASP A 55 9.80 -6.67 9.72
N ARG A 56 8.84 -6.05 10.42
CA ARG A 56 8.84 -5.98 11.89
C ARG A 56 8.99 -7.35 12.58
N THR A 57 8.49 -8.42 11.99
CA THR A 57 8.61 -9.79 12.53
C THR A 57 10.03 -10.35 12.47
N LYS A 58 10.93 -9.80 11.64
CA LYS A 58 12.37 -10.09 11.73
C LYS A 58 12.98 -9.58 13.04
N LYS A 59 12.36 -8.58 13.67
CA LYS A 59 12.79 -8.04 14.97
C LYS A 59 11.98 -8.62 16.12
N SER A 60 10.66 -8.72 16.00
CA SER A 60 9.83 -9.24 17.09
C SER A 60 9.93 -10.75 17.29
N ALA A 61 10.40 -11.50 16.29
CA ALA A 61 10.62 -12.96 16.35
C ALA A 61 12.06 -13.35 15.95
N ASP A 62 13.03 -12.47 16.22
CA ASP A 62 14.44 -12.59 15.81
C ASP A 62 15.15 -13.88 16.25
N LYS A 63 14.89 -14.37 17.47
CA LYS A 63 15.47 -15.63 17.97
C LYS A 63 14.99 -16.83 17.17
N GLN A 64 13.71 -16.88 16.84
CA GLN A 64 13.14 -17.96 16.03
C GLN A 64 13.61 -17.84 14.59
N PHE A 65 13.72 -16.61 14.05
CA PHE A 65 14.32 -16.36 12.75
C PHE A 65 15.73 -16.92 12.67
N TYR A 66 16.59 -16.55 13.63
CA TYR A 66 17.98 -17.00 13.66
C TYR A 66 18.08 -18.52 13.76
N LYS A 67 17.27 -19.15 14.62
CA LYS A 67 17.23 -20.60 14.76
C LYS A 67 16.89 -21.30 13.44
N ASP A 68 15.79 -20.89 12.80
CA ASP A 68 15.35 -21.49 11.54
C ASP A 68 16.37 -21.23 10.41
N PHE A 69 16.99 -20.04 10.41
CA PHE A 69 18.04 -19.67 9.45
C PHE A 69 19.27 -20.57 9.59
N VAL A 70 19.79 -20.76 10.81
CA VAL A 70 20.95 -21.62 11.10
C VAL A 70 20.67 -23.07 10.72
N SER A 71 19.48 -23.56 11.07
CA SER A 71 19.02 -24.91 10.70
C SER A 71 19.02 -25.08 9.17
N ALA A 72 18.52 -24.09 8.43
CA ALA A 72 18.48 -24.17 6.97
C ALA A 72 19.87 -24.24 6.33
N ILE A 73 20.82 -23.40 6.78
CA ILE A 73 22.15 -23.34 6.17
C ILE A 73 23.09 -24.47 6.60
N ASN A 74 22.90 -25.04 7.79
CA ASN A 74 23.81 -26.07 8.34
C ASN A 74 23.25 -27.49 8.21
N GLU A 75 21.94 -27.64 8.27
CA GLU A 75 21.25 -28.95 8.33
C GLU A 75 20.42 -29.21 7.07
N GLY A 76 20.28 -28.22 6.18
CA GLY A 76 19.52 -28.36 4.93
C GLY A 76 18.00 -28.43 5.14
N THR A 77 17.50 -28.00 6.31
CA THR A 77 16.06 -27.93 6.57
C THR A 77 15.40 -26.88 5.67
N ASP A 78 14.19 -27.18 5.18
CA ASP A 78 13.44 -26.20 4.40
C ASP A 78 13.02 -24.99 5.26
N PHE A 79 13.58 -23.83 4.94
CA PHE A 79 13.32 -22.57 5.64
C PHE A 79 11.88 -22.08 5.42
N VAL A 80 11.29 -22.34 4.25
CA VAL A 80 9.99 -21.79 3.83
C VAL A 80 8.83 -22.50 4.54
N SER A 81 8.95 -23.80 4.81
CA SER A 81 8.00 -24.52 5.68
C SER A 81 8.25 -24.30 7.18
N GLY A 82 9.32 -23.59 7.55
CA GLY A 82 9.69 -23.29 8.93
C GLY A 82 8.69 -22.38 9.66
N LYS A 83 8.69 -22.48 11.00
CA LYS A 83 7.76 -21.74 11.86
C LYS A 83 7.91 -20.23 11.71
N TRP A 84 9.15 -19.73 11.62
CA TRP A 84 9.39 -18.31 11.45
C TRP A 84 8.84 -17.81 10.11
N TYR A 85 9.13 -18.48 9.00
CA TYR A 85 8.69 -18.04 7.68
C TYR A 85 7.16 -18.00 7.60
N GLN A 86 6.48 -19.05 8.09
CA GLN A 86 5.03 -19.07 8.14
C GLN A 86 4.46 -17.94 8.99
N HIS A 87 5.04 -17.63 10.14
CA HIS A 87 4.63 -16.45 10.93
C HIS A 87 4.86 -15.13 10.18
N HIS A 88 6.01 -15.00 9.52
CA HIS A 88 6.44 -13.82 8.78
C HIS A 88 5.47 -13.50 7.63
N VAL A 89 5.25 -14.43 6.71
CA VAL A 89 4.36 -14.19 5.54
C VAL A 89 2.88 -14.09 5.91
N ASN A 90 2.48 -14.59 7.08
CA ASN A 90 1.12 -14.41 7.59
C ASN A 90 0.91 -13.09 8.34
N THR A 91 1.98 -12.35 8.64
CA THR A 91 1.94 -11.11 9.42
C THR A 91 2.32 -9.89 8.58
N GLU A 92 3.36 -10.00 7.76
CA GLU A 92 3.78 -8.93 6.86
C GLU A 92 2.91 -8.91 5.61
N ARG A 93 2.58 -7.71 5.11
CA ARG A 93 1.62 -7.54 4.03
C ARG A 93 2.26 -7.58 2.64
N HIS A 94 3.55 -7.28 2.51
CA HIS A 94 4.25 -7.19 1.23
C HIS A 94 4.54 -8.55 0.56
N HIS A 95 4.40 -9.69 1.26
CA HIS A 95 4.63 -11.04 0.68
C HIS A 95 3.46 -11.56 -0.15
N LEU A 96 2.94 -10.73 -1.08
CA LEU A 96 1.65 -10.94 -1.76
C LEU A 96 1.56 -12.27 -2.53
N LEU A 97 2.68 -12.82 -3.00
CA LEU A 97 2.72 -14.12 -3.71
C LEU A 97 2.73 -15.32 -2.77
N SER A 98 3.17 -15.15 -1.53
CA SER A 98 3.07 -16.20 -0.49
C SER A 98 1.70 -16.15 0.17
N ARG A 99 1.19 -14.94 0.41
CA ARG A 99 -0.15 -14.69 0.95
C ARG A 99 -0.59 -13.29 0.53
N CYS A 100 -1.73 -13.21 -0.14
CA CYS A 100 -2.35 -11.93 -0.45
C CYS A 100 -3.52 -11.67 0.52
N PRO A 101 -3.48 -10.63 1.37
CA PRO A 101 -4.61 -10.25 2.22
C PRO A 101 -5.88 -9.95 1.41
N GLU A 102 -7.06 -10.24 1.96
CA GLU A 102 -8.34 -9.92 1.30
C GLU A 102 -8.54 -8.41 1.10
N ASP A 103 -8.00 -7.61 2.02
CA ASP A 103 -7.99 -6.15 1.99
C ASP A 103 -6.69 -5.58 1.41
N VAL A 104 -5.97 -6.36 0.57
CA VAL A 104 -4.77 -5.88 -0.14
C VAL A 104 -5.09 -4.56 -0.85
N ASN A 105 -4.20 -3.58 -0.78
CA ASN A 105 -4.33 -2.29 -1.45
C ASN A 105 -3.03 -1.90 -2.15
N LEU A 106 -3.05 -0.79 -2.90
CA LEU A 106 -1.90 -0.36 -3.69
C LEU A 106 -0.68 0.04 -2.84
N LEU A 107 -0.85 0.37 -1.56
CA LEU A 107 0.29 0.63 -0.67
C LEU A 107 1.07 -0.66 -0.39
N ASP A 108 0.38 -1.79 -0.22
CA ASP A 108 1.03 -3.10 -0.05
C ASP A 108 1.81 -3.51 -1.31
N VAL A 109 1.25 -3.19 -2.49
CA VAL A 109 1.93 -3.42 -3.78
C VAL A 109 3.18 -2.57 -3.90
N ILE A 110 3.12 -1.29 -3.50
CA ILE A 110 4.30 -0.41 -3.46
C ILE A 110 5.35 -0.97 -2.49
N GLU A 111 4.96 -1.41 -1.30
CA GLU A 111 5.88 -2.03 -0.32
C GLU A 111 6.57 -3.26 -0.91
N MET A 112 5.82 -4.17 -1.57
CA MET A 112 6.37 -5.35 -2.25
C MET A 112 7.37 -4.97 -3.35
N ILE A 113 7.06 -3.98 -4.18
CA ILE A 113 7.96 -3.49 -5.24
C ILE A 113 9.27 -2.99 -4.62
N VAL A 114 9.17 -2.16 -3.59
CA VAL A 114 10.33 -1.59 -2.91
C VAL A 114 11.19 -2.68 -2.28
N ASP A 115 10.59 -3.62 -1.53
CA ASP A 115 11.32 -4.76 -0.94
C ASP A 115 12.03 -5.59 -2.01
N CYS A 116 11.33 -6.00 -3.07
CA CYS A 116 11.91 -6.83 -4.12
C CYS A 116 13.08 -6.15 -4.83
N VAL A 117 12.98 -4.85 -5.12
CA VAL A 117 14.07 -4.08 -5.73
C VAL A 117 15.26 -3.96 -4.78
N CYS A 118 15.02 -3.63 -3.51
CA CYS A 118 16.07 -3.53 -2.50
C CYS A 118 16.77 -4.87 -2.25
N ALA A 119 16.00 -5.95 -2.08
CA ALA A 119 16.49 -7.29 -1.87
C ALA A 119 17.27 -7.82 -3.09
N GLY A 120 16.75 -7.63 -4.31
CA GLY A 120 17.42 -8.07 -5.53
C GLY A 120 18.77 -7.37 -5.73
N LYS A 121 18.79 -6.03 -5.61
CA LYS A 121 20.02 -5.24 -5.73
C LYS A 121 21.07 -5.61 -4.69
N THR A 122 20.65 -5.86 -3.45
CA THR A 122 21.60 -6.14 -2.35
C THR A 122 22.11 -7.58 -2.31
N ARG A 123 21.33 -8.56 -2.78
CA ARG A 123 21.69 -9.99 -2.74
C ARG A 123 22.48 -10.44 -3.96
N SER A 124 22.02 -10.07 -5.16
CA SER A 124 22.57 -10.57 -6.43
C SER A 124 22.97 -9.48 -7.41
N GLY A 125 22.69 -8.20 -7.11
CA GLY A 125 22.89 -7.09 -8.05
C GLY A 125 21.85 -7.02 -9.17
N GLU A 126 20.99 -8.04 -9.28
CA GLU A 126 19.96 -8.17 -10.30
C GLU A 126 18.57 -8.17 -9.66
N ILE A 127 17.64 -7.44 -10.28
CA ILE A 127 16.22 -7.52 -9.95
C ILE A 127 15.68 -8.75 -10.68
N ARG A 128 15.44 -9.84 -9.94
CA ARG A 128 14.66 -10.96 -10.49
C ARG A 128 13.25 -10.43 -10.80
N GLY A 129 12.70 -10.79 -11.96
CA GLY A 129 11.43 -10.27 -12.45
C GLY A 129 10.36 -10.35 -11.36
N LEU A 130 9.86 -9.19 -10.93
CA LEU A 130 8.73 -9.11 -10.02
C LEU A 130 7.48 -9.46 -10.82
N GLU A 131 6.96 -10.67 -10.59
CA GLU A 131 5.70 -11.11 -11.19
C GLU A 131 4.59 -10.96 -10.15
N ILE A 132 3.65 -10.07 -10.39
CA ILE A 132 2.41 -9.93 -9.62
C ILE A 132 1.24 -10.28 -10.54
N THR A 133 0.28 -11.05 -10.06
CA THR A 133 -0.82 -11.49 -10.92
C THR A 133 -1.79 -10.33 -11.18
N PRO A 134 -2.42 -10.24 -12.36
CA PRO A 134 -3.43 -9.22 -12.65
C PRO A 134 -4.57 -9.19 -11.63
N GLU A 135 -4.95 -10.34 -11.07
CA GLU A 135 -6.01 -10.46 -10.06
C GLU A 135 -5.64 -9.74 -8.76
N ILE A 136 -4.37 -9.83 -8.33
CA ILE A 136 -3.90 -9.10 -7.13
C ILE A 136 -3.92 -7.59 -7.40
N LEU A 137 -3.48 -7.14 -8.58
CA LEU A 137 -3.49 -5.73 -8.94
C LEU A 137 -4.91 -5.14 -9.01
N ASP A 138 -5.84 -5.87 -9.64
CA ASP A 138 -7.24 -5.45 -9.73
C ASP A 138 -7.88 -5.36 -8.34
N ARG A 139 -7.67 -6.38 -7.49
CA ARG A 139 -8.16 -6.36 -6.11
C ARG A 139 -7.54 -5.21 -5.31
N ALA A 140 -6.23 -4.98 -5.44
CA ALA A 140 -5.53 -3.89 -4.78
C ALA A 140 -6.08 -2.52 -5.21
N MET A 141 -6.36 -2.34 -6.50
CA MET A 141 -6.96 -1.12 -7.02
C MET A 141 -8.36 -0.89 -6.43
N ASN A 142 -9.24 -1.90 -6.51
CA ASN A 142 -10.62 -1.82 -6.01
C ASN A 142 -10.67 -1.55 -4.50
N ASN A 143 -9.82 -2.23 -3.73
CA ASN A 143 -9.70 -2.01 -2.29
C ASN A 143 -9.11 -0.64 -1.95
N THR A 144 -8.23 -0.08 -2.78
CA THR A 144 -7.71 1.29 -2.58
C THR A 144 -8.80 2.33 -2.80
N VAL A 145 -9.67 2.13 -3.80
CA VAL A 145 -10.87 2.98 -3.99
C VAL A 145 -11.75 2.92 -2.75
N LYS A 146 -12.05 1.72 -2.25
CA LYS A 146 -12.83 1.54 -1.02
C LYS A 146 -12.18 2.19 0.19
N LEU A 147 -10.86 2.02 0.36
CA LEU A 147 -10.09 2.62 1.43
C LEU A 147 -10.20 4.16 1.40
N ILE A 148 -10.09 4.77 0.22
CA ILE A 148 -10.24 6.22 0.02
C ILE A 148 -11.67 6.68 0.34
N ASP A 149 -12.68 5.95 -0.13
CA ASP A 149 -14.09 6.24 0.18
C ASP A 149 -14.35 6.17 1.69
N ASP A 150 -13.93 5.08 2.34
CA ASP A 150 -14.13 4.88 3.78
C ASP A 150 -13.42 5.98 4.61
N MET A 151 -12.25 6.47 4.17
CA MET A 151 -11.50 7.51 4.88
C MET A 151 -11.99 8.93 4.59
N THR A 152 -12.80 9.16 3.57
CA THR A 152 -13.30 10.49 3.21
C THR A 152 -14.72 10.75 3.73
N VAL A 153 -15.07 12.03 3.86
CA VAL A 153 -16.45 12.47 4.13
C VAL A 153 -16.71 13.79 3.42
N VAL A 154 -17.83 13.86 2.69
CA VAL A 154 -18.24 15.07 1.97
C VAL A 154 -18.97 16.02 2.92
N LYS A 155 -18.54 17.29 2.95
CA LYS A 155 -19.27 18.41 3.56
C LYS A 155 -19.83 19.37 2.52
#